data_AF-A0A1X1E0F3-F1
#
_entry.id   AF-A0A1X1E0F3-F1
#
_cell.length_a   1.000
_cell.length_b   1.000
_cell.length_c   1.000
_cell.angle_alpha   90.00
_cell.angle_beta   90.00
_cell.angle_gamma   90.00
#
_symmetry.space_group_name_H-M   'P 1'
#
loop_
_entity.id
_entity.type
_entity.pdbx_description
1 polymer ?
#
loop_
_entity_poly.entity_id
_entity_poly.type
_entity_poly.pdbx_seq_one_letter_code
_entity_poly.pdbx_strand_id
1 'polypeptide(L)'
;MPQTPQHFLVITALGVDRPGIVNTITRHVSSCGCNIEDSRLAMLGDEFTFIMLLSGSWNAITLIESTLPLKGAELELLIVMKRTNAGSRPPMPETVWVQVEVNDSPHIIERFTDLFDSHQMHIAELVSRTQPAQENQPPLLYIQITAHSPAHRDATLIEQAFHALCTELHAQGTISVVNYPQHDEKMESSDESTESR
;
A
#
# COMPACT_ATOMS: atom_id res chain seq x y z
N MET A 1 18.84 24.63 -7.15
CA MET A 1 18.30 24.52 -8.52
C MET A 1 16.78 24.44 -8.41
N PRO A 2 15.99 25.11 -9.26
CA PRO A 2 14.53 25.00 -9.18
C PRO A 2 14.13 23.55 -9.46
N GLN A 3 13.42 22.92 -8.53
CA GLN A 3 12.88 21.59 -8.74
C GLN A 3 11.86 21.67 -9.88
N THR A 4 12.07 20.88 -10.93
CA THR A 4 11.10 20.78 -12.02
C THR A 4 9.80 20.20 -11.45
N PRO A 5 8.62 20.74 -11.77
CA PRO A 5 7.37 20.21 -11.25
C PRO A 5 7.23 18.73 -11.63
N GLN A 6 7.11 17.89 -10.60
CA GLN A 6 7.03 16.46 -10.73
C GLN A 6 5.56 16.06 -10.87
N HIS A 7 5.26 15.25 -11.88
CA HIS A 7 3.93 14.74 -12.16
C HIS A 7 3.84 13.29 -11.74
N PHE A 8 2.67 12.87 -11.24
CA PHE A 8 2.47 11.53 -10.72
C PHE A 8 1.38 10.78 -11.49
N LEU A 9 1.60 9.48 -11.66
CA LEU A 9 0.69 8.59 -12.38
C LEU A 9 0.57 7.29 -11.61
N VAL A 10 -0.66 6.92 -11.22
CA VAL A 10 -0.93 5.58 -10.70
C VAL A 10 -1.25 4.68 -11.87
N ILE A 11 -0.62 3.51 -11.87
CA ILE A 11 -0.80 2.47 -12.87
C ILE A 11 -1.24 1.19 -12.16
N THR A 12 -2.22 0.50 -12.73
CA THR A 12 -2.59 -0.87 -12.35
C THR A 12 -2.53 -1.73 -13.61
N ALA A 13 -1.73 -2.80 -13.55
CA ALA A 13 -1.64 -3.82 -14.58
C ALA A 13 -2.20 -5.14 -14.03
N LEU A 14 -3.03 -5.82 -14.81
CA LEU A 14 -3.64 -7.11 -14.50
C LEU A 14 -3.51 -8.04 -15.71
N GLY A 15 -3.10 -9.28 -15.51
CA GLY A 15 -3.15 -10.34 -16.53
C GLY A 15 -2.38 -11.57 -16.09
N VAL A 16 -2.25 -12.57 -16.95
CA VAL A 16 -1.60 -13.86 -16.59
C VAL A 16 -0.10 -13.66 -16.33
N ASP A 17 0.41 -14.26 -15.25
CA ASP A 17 1.83 -14.16 -14.93
C ASP A 17 2.72 -14.85 -15.97
N ARG A 18 3.81 -14.19 -16.32
CA ARG A 18 4.82 -14.68 -17.26
C ARG A 18 6.21 -14.31 -16.73
N PRO A 19 7.17 -15.24 -16.73
CA PRO A 19 8.54 -14.93 -16.33
C PRO A 19 9.09 -13.69 -17.07
N GLY A 20 9.53 -12.70 -16.30
CA GLY A 20 10.11 -11.46 -16.83
C GLY A 20 9.12 -10.34 -17.15
N ILE A 21 7.82 -10.51 -16.89
CA ILE A 21 6.81 -9.46 -17.11
C ILE A 21 7.12 -8.21 -16.28
N VAL A 22 7.46 -8.39 -15.00
CA VAL A 22 7.85 -7.30 -14.09
C VAL A 22 9.06 -6.54 -14.64
N ASN A 23 10.11 -7.26 -15.04
CA ASN A 23 11.33 -6.64 -15.59
C ASN A 23 11.05 -5.88 -16.89
N THR A 24 10.15 -6.40 -17.73
CA THR A 24 9.76 -5.73 -18.98
C THR A 24 9.03 -4.42 -18.71
N ILE A 25 8.07 -4.42 -17.76
CA ILE A 25 7.32 -3.23 -17.37
C ILE A 25 8.24 -2.20 -16.71
N THR A 26 9.03 -2.60 -15.72
CA THR A 26 9.90 -1.66 -14.99
C THR A 26 10.96 -1.06 -15.91
N ARG A 27 11.53 -1.84 -16.83
CA ARG A 27 12.44 -1.32 -17.86
C ARG A 27 11.76 -0.33 -18.79
N HIS A 28 10.52 -0.60 -19.20
CA HIS A 28 9.75 0.32 -20.05
C HIS A 28 9.48 1.65 -19.33
N VAL A 29 9.06 1.58 -18.06
CA VAL A 29 8.88 2.75 -17.18
C VAL A 29 10.16 3.58 -17.08
N SER A 30 11.30 2.95 -16.77
CA SER A 30 12.59 3.65 -16.68
C SER A 30 13.01 4.23 -18.04
N SER A 31 12.76 3.54 -19.15
CA SER A 31 13.09 4.03 -20.50
C SER A 31 12.29 5.27 -20.90
N CYS A 32 11.09 5.45 -20.33
CA CYS A 32 10.27 6.66 -20.52
C CYS A 32 10.74 7.84 -19.66
N GLY A 33 11.73 7.64 -18.77
CA GLY A 33 12.22 8.67 -17.85
C GLY A 33 11.34 8.85 -16.61
N CYS A 34 10.57 7.83 -16.23
CA CYS A 34 9.78 7.81 -15.00
C CYS A 34 10.53 7.09 -13.87
N ASN A 35 10.34 7.56 -12.64
CA ASN A 35 10.72 6.84 -11.43
C ASN A 35 9.51 6.06 -10.87
N ILE A 36 9.77 4.95 -10.17
CA ILE A 36 8.75 4.22 -9.41
C ILE A 36 8.91 4.66 -7.95
N GLU A 37 7.93 5.37 -7.42
CA GLU A 37 7.94 5.89 -6.06
C GLU A 37 7.47 4.85 -5.04
N ASP A 38 6.44 4.09 -5.42
CA ASP A 38 5.87 3.02 -4.61
C ASP A 38 5.29 1.96 -5.54
N SER A 39 5.32 0.70 -5.13
CA SER A 39 4.72 -0.37 -5.92
C SER A 39 4.32 -1.57 -5.08
N ARG A 40 3.25 -2.25 -5.49
CA ARG A 40 2.77 -3.50 -4.90
C ARG A 40 2.49 -4.51 -5.98
N LEU A 41 2.96 -5.73 -5.77
CA LEU A 41 2.76 -6.86 -6.66
C LEU A 41 2.07 -7.98 -5.88
N ALA A 42 1.02 -8.54 -6.46
CA ALA A 42 0.32 -9.68 -5.90
C ALA A 42 0.03 -10.73 -6.98
N MET A 43 0.08 -11.99 -6.56
CA MET A 43 -0.34 -13.15 -7.34
C MET A 43 -1.67 -13.64 -6.78
N LEU A 44 -2.71 -13.68 -7.60
CA LEU A 44 -4.06 -14.09 -7.23
C LEU A 44 -4.53 -15.17 -8.21
N GLY A 45 -4.37 -16.44 -7.83
CA GLY A 45 -4.51 -17.55 -8.78
C GLY A 45 -3.40 -17.49 -9.83
N ASP A 46 -3.78 -17.60 -11.10
CA ASP A 46 -2.86 -17.46 -12.24
C ASP A 46 -2.68 -15.99 -12.70
N GLU A 47 -3.39 -15.06 -12.06
CA GLU A 47 -3.34 -13.64 -12.40
C GLU A 47 -2.27 -12.90 -11.60
N PHE A 48 -1.49 -12.13 -12.34
CA PHE A 48 -0.55 -11.13 -11.88
C PHE A 48 -1.26 -9.77 -11.76
N THR A 49 -1.13 -9.14 -10.59
CA THR A 49 -1.57 -7.75 -10.38
C THR A 49 -0.38 -6.90 -9.94
N PHE A 50 -0.17 -5.78 -10.63
CA PHE A 50 0.92 -4.85 -10.31
C PHE A 50 0.43 -3.42 -10.28
N ILE A 51 0.57 -2.80 -9.11
CA ILE A 51 0.19 -1.42 -8.85
C ILE A 51 1.48 -0.62 -8.66
N MET A 52 1.59 0.51 -9.33
CA MET A 52 2.75 1.40 -9.22
C MET A 52 2.29 2.86 -9.11
N LEU A 53 2.96 3.62 -8.25
CA LEU A 53 2.97 5.07 -8.28
C LEU A 53 4.23 5.51 -9.02
N LEU A 54 4.05 6.14 -10.17
CA LEU A 54 5.14 6.71 -10.94
C LEU A 54 5.27 8.19 -10.68
N SER A 55 6.48 8.70 -10.88
CA SER A 55 6.78 10.12 -10.95
C SER A 55 7.66 10.46 -12.15
N GLY A 56 7.58 11.70 -12.63
CA GLY A 56 8.47 12.17 -13.71
C GLY A 56 8.10 13.56 -14.22
N SER A 57 8.83 14.00 -15.26
CA SER A 57 8.46 15.21 -16.00
C SER A 57 7.13 15.02 -16.73
N TRP A 58 6.47 16.12 -17.11
CA TRP A 58 5.24 16.06 -17.92
C TRP A 58 5.40 15.22 -19.19
N ASN A 59 6.54 15.35 -19.87
CA ASN A 59 6.83 14.62 -21.10
C ASN A 59 7.02 13.12 -20.83
N ALA A 60 7.69 12.76 -19.74
CA ALA A 60 7.86 11.36 -19.33
C ALA A 60 6.50 10.69 -19.03
N ILE A 61 5.64 11.39 -18.28
CA ILE A 61 4.27 10.90 -17.97
C ILE A 61 3.43 10.76 -19.25
N THR A 62 3.49 11.73 -20.16
CA THR A 62 2.76 11.66 -21.44
C THR A 62 3.27 10.51 -22.33
N LEU A 63 4.58 10.25 -22.29
CA LEU A 63 5.20 9.15 -23.04
C LEU A 63 4.78 7.78 -22.48
N ILE A 64 4.79 7.59 -21.17
CA ILE A 64 4.37 6.31 -20.58
C ILE A 64 2.87 6.06 -20.79
N GLU A 65 2.03 7.10 -20.70
CA GLU A 65 0.58 7.00 -20.95
C GLU A 65 0.25 6.54 -22.37
N SER A 66 1.07 6.89 -23.36
CA SER A 66 0.86 6.50 -24.76
C SER A 66 1.48 5.15 -25.11
N THR A 67 2.61 4.80 -24.50
CA THR A 67 3.39 3.62 -24.89
C THR A 67 3.09 2.38 -24.05
N LEU A 68 2.78 2.54 -22.76
CA LEU A 68 2.55 1.42 -21.86
C LEU A 68 1.30 0.60 -22.24
N PRO A 69 0.16 1.18 -22.69
CA PRO A 69 -0.98 0.38 -23.17
C PRO A 69 -0.63 -0.53 -24.34
N LEU A 70 0.22 -0.07 -25.26
CA LEU A 70 0.69 -0.87 -26.40
C LEU A 70 1.53 -2.06 -25.90
N LYS A 71 2.46 -1.80 -24.96
CA LYS A 71 3.23 -2.85 -24.30
C LYS A 71 2.33 -3.82 -23.53
N GLY A 72 1.27 -3.30 -22.89
CA GLY A 72 0.27 -4.09 -22.20
C GLY A 72 -0.43 -5.06 -23.14
N ALA A 73 -0.88 -4.59 -24.31
CA ALA A 73 -1.51 -5.44 -25.31
C ALA A 73 -0.57 -6.57 -25.82
N GLU A 74 0.72 -6.26 -26.02
CA GLU A 74 1.73 -7.28 -26.39
C GLU A 74 1.93 -8.34 -25.31
N LEU A 75 1.79 -7.95 -24.04
CA LEU A 75 1.95 -8.83 -22.88
C LEU A 75 0.64 -9.44 -22.39
N GLU A 76 -0.48 -9.18 -23.08
CA GLU A 76 -1.83 -9.58 -22.67
C GLU A 76 -2.24 -9.05 -21.28
N LEU A 77 -1.84 -7.81 -20.98
CA LEU A 77 -2.17 -7.10 -19.75
C LEU A 77 -3.29 -6.08 -19.97
N LEU A 78 -4.26 -6.09 -19.06
CA LEU A 78 -5.18 -4.97 -18.85
C LEU A 78 -4.47 -3.88 -18.04
N ILE A 79 -4.39 -2.67 -18.58
CA ILE A 79 -3.72 -1.54 -17.93
C ILE A 79 -4.71 -0.41 -17.70
N VAL A 80 -4.78 0.06 -16.45
CA VAL A 80 -5.54 1.24 -16.03
C VAL A 80 -4.54 2.27 -15.50
N MET A 81 -4.70 3.52 -15.92
CA MET A 81 -3.82 4.62 -15.52
C MET A 81 -4.64 5.81 -15.07
N LYS A 82 -4.17 6.51 -14.04
CA LYS A 82 -4.80 7.72 -13.52
C LYS A 82 -3.74 8.68 -13.01
N ARG A 83 -3.71 9.88 -13.58
CA ARG A 83 -2.87 10.97 -13.06
C ARG A 83 -3.31 11.31 -11.63
N THR A 84 -2.35 11.55 -10.76
CA THR A 84 -2.58 11.89 -9.36
C THR A 84 -1.62 12.99 -8.91
N ASN A 85 -1.81 13.49 -7.71
CA ASN A 85 -0.85 14.34 -7.03
C ASN A 85 -0.23 13.52 -5.90
N ALA A 86 1.10 13.54 -5.76
CA ALA A 86 1.74 13.20 -4.49
C ALA A 86 1.71 14.46 -3.62
N GLY A 87 0.54 14.81 -3.09
CA GLY A 87 0.46 15.81 -2.03
C GLY A 87 1.20 15.31 -0.78
N SER A 88 1.60 16.23 0.10
CA SER A 88 2.07 15.89 1.44
C SER A 88 0.98 15.09 2.15
N ARG A 89 1.17 13.78 2.26
CA ARG A 89 0.31 12.93 3.09
C ARG A 89 0.42 13.48 4.51
N PRO A 90 -0.69 13.73 5.23
CA PRO A 90 -0.60 14.12 6.63
C PRO A 90 0.22 13.05 7.37
N PRO A 91 1.08 13.45 8.32
CA PRO A 91 1.89 12.50 9.06
C PRO A 91 0.97 11.44 9.69
N MET A 92 1.32 10.19 9.48
CA MET A 92 0.64 9.04 10.04
C MET A 92 1.59 8.41 11.07
N PRO A 93 1.70 8.98 12.29
CA PRO A 93 2.73 8.59 13.25
C PRO A 93 2.51 7.20 13.83
N GLU A 94 1.28 6.68 13.81
CA GLU A 94 0.93 5.40 14.40
C GLU A 94 0.63 4.39 13.30
N THR A 95 1.34 3.26 13.34
CA THR A 95 1.12 2.11 12.48
C THR A 95 0.72 0.90 13.31
N VAL A 96 -0.37 0.26 12.92
CA VAL A 96 -0.89 -0.95 13.55
C VAL A 96 -0.73 -2.11 12.58
N TRP A 97 -0.06 -3.16 13.04
CA TRP A 97 0.03 -4.43 12.35
C TRP A 97 -0.78 -5.48 13.08
N VAL A 98 -1.61 -6.20 12.33
CA VAL A 98 -2.44 -7.28 12.86
C VAL A 98 -2.25 -8.52 11.99
N GLN A 99 -2.15 -9.67 12.65
CA GLN A 99 -2.21 -10.99 12.03
C GLN A 99 -3.28 -11.82 12.74
N VAL A 100 -4.09 -12.54 11.98
CA VAL A 100 -5.21 -13.35 12.48
C VAL A 100 -5.27 -14.68 11.74
N GLU A 101 -5.50 -15.75 12.49
CA GLU A 101 -5.91 -17.07 12.03
C GLU A 101 -7.28 -17.38 12.64
N VAL A 102 -8.26 -17.73 11.80
CA VAL A 102 -9.65 -17.96 12.21
C VAL A 102 -10.32 -18.98 11.30
N ASN A 103 -11.35 -19.68 11.78
CA ASN A 103 -12.16 -20.54 10.91
C ASN A 103 -12.85 -19.68 9.83
N ASP A 104 -12.72 -20.10 8.58
CA ASP A 104 -13.26 -19.34 7.46
C ASP A 104 -14.80 -19.35 7.48
N SER A 105 -15.37 -18.16 7.43
CA SER A 105 -16.81 -17.96 7.32
C SER A 105 -17.11 -16.59 6.68
N PRO A 106 -18.28 -16.42 6.07
CA PRO A 106 -18.68 -15.14 5.51
C PRO A 106 -18.56 -14.00 6.53
N HIS A 107 -18.24 -12.80 6.05
CA HIS A 107 -18.15 -11.54 6.82
C HIS A 107 -16.95 -11.39 7.77
N ILE A 108 -16.09 -12.40 7.95
CA ILE A 108 -14.93 -12.26 8.85
C ILE A 108 -14.01 -11.10 8.47
N ILE A 109 -13.65 -10.97 7.19
CA ILE A 109 -12.80 -9.88 6.72
C ILE A 109 -13.46 -8.52 6.98
N GLU A 110 -14.77 -8.41 6.75
CA GLU A 110 -15.55 -7.19 6.99
C GLU A 110 -15.52 -6.78 8.47
N ARG A 111 -15.71 -7.73 9.39
CA ARG A 111 -15.60 -7.49 10.84
C ARG A 111 -14.25 -6.91 11.25
N PHE A 112 -13.16 -7.43 10.69
CA PHE A 112 -11.83 -6.88 10.95
C PHE A 112 -11.63 -5.52 10.29
N THR A 113 -12.11 -5.29 9.07
CA THR A 113 -12.01 -3.97 8.44
C THR A 113 -12.83 -2.91 9.19
N ASP A 114 -14.01 -3.27 9.70
CA ASP A 114 -14.89 -2.40 10.49
C ASP A 114 -14.26 -2.00 11.83
N LEU A 115 -13.47 -2.90 12.43
CA LEU A 115 -12.69 -2.58 13.62
C LEU A 115 -11.74 -1.41 13.35
N PHE A 116 -11.02 -1.40 12.23
CA PHE A 116 -10.13 -0.29 11.88
C PHE A 116 -10.90 0.97 11.47
N ASP A 117 -12.01 0.84 10.75
CA ASP A 117 -12.85 1.98 10.34
C ASP A 117 -13.45 2.70 11.55
N SER A 118 -14.01 1.95 12.52
CA SER A 118 -14.56 2.51 13.76
C SER A 118 -13.53 3.25 14.62
N HIS A 119 -12.25 2.88 14.51
CA HIS A 119 -11.13 3.56 15.17
C HIS A 119 -10.52 4.68 14.32
N GLN A 120 -11.10 4.99 13.15
CA GLN A 120 -10.65 6.01 12.21
C GLN A 120 -9.23 5.76 11.69
N MET A 121 -8.88 4.49 11.51
CA MET A 121 -7.60 4.07 10.94
C MET A 121 -7.74 3.79 9.45
N HIS A 122 -6.75 4.21 8.67
CA HIS A 122 -6.67 3.93 7.25
C HIS A 122 -5.93 2.61 7.01
N ILE A 123 -6.62 1.61 6.46
CA ILE A 123 -5.97 0.37 6.02
C ILE A 123 -5.05 0.67 4.84
N ALA A 124 -3.76 0.43 5.02
CA ALA A 124 -2.73 0.62 4.02
C ALA A 124 -2.48 -0.66 3.21
N GLU A 125 -2.63 -1.81 3.85
CA GLU A 125 -2.48 -3.12 3.25
C GLU A 125 -3.40 -4.12 3.94
N LEU A 126 -4.03 -4.99 3.15
CA LEU A 126 -4.79 -6.13 3.63
C LEU A 126 -4.44 -7.33 2.74
N VAL A 127 -3.98 -8.40 3.38
CA VAL A 127 -3.69 -9.68 2.73
C VAL A 127 -4.54 -10.74 3.39
N SER A 128 -5.30 -11.51 2.61
CA SER A 128 -6.06 -12.65 3.09
C SER A 128 -5.74 -13.91 2.29
N ARG A 129 -5.72 -15.06 2.97
CA ARG A 129 -5.47 -16.37 2.35
C ARG A 129 -6.31 -17.43 3.04
N THR A 130 -7.09 -18.18 2.27
CA THR A 130 -7.85 -19.33 2.78
C THR A 130 -7.07 -20.61 2.56
N GLN A 131 -6.85 -21.36 3.64
CA GLN A 131 -6.41 -22.74 3.59
C GLN A 131 -7.65 -23.65 3.51
N PRO A 132 -7.72 -24.56 2.50
CA PRO A 132 -8.86 -25.44 2.36
C PRO A 132 -8.97 -26.41 3.55
N ALA A 133 -10.18 -26.88 3.80
CA ALA A 133 -10.46 -27.90 4.80
C ALA A 133 -9.58 -29.15 4.56
N GLN A 134 -9.02 -29.69 5.63
CA GLN A 134 -8.39 -31.01 5.64
C GLN A 134 -9.36 -32.03 6.25
N GLU A 135 -9.10 -33.33 6.09
CA GLU A 135 -10.04 -34.42 6.48
C GLU A 135 -10.67 -34.26 7.87
N ASN A 136 -9.99 -33.61 8.83
CA ASN A 136 -10.46 -33.39 10.19
C ASN A 136 -10.47 -31.92 10.66
N GLN A 137 -10.29 -30.94 9.77
CA GLN A 137 -10.22 -29.51 10.14
C GLN A 137 -11.05 -28.64 9.18
N PRO A 138 -11.85 -27.70 9.71
CA PRO A 138 -12.55 -26.71 8.87
C PRO A 138 -11.55 -25.84 8.09
N PRO A 139 -11.99 -25.15 7.03
CA PRO A 139 -11.12 -24.21 6.32
C PRO A 139 -10.65 -23.11 7.28
N LEU A 140 -9.39 -22.73 7.18
CA LEU A 140 -8.78 -21.67 7.99
C LEU A 140 -8.50 -20.44 7.12
N LEU A 141 -8.82 -19.27 7.65
CA LEU A 141 -8.57 -17.98 7.04
C LEU A 141 -7.43 -17.28 7.77
N TYR A 142 -6.41 -16.90 7.01
CA TYR A 142 -5.32 -16.05 7.44
C TYR A 142 -5.56 -14.62 6.98
N ILE A 143 -5.42 -13.66 7.88
CA ILE A 143 -5.58 -12.23 7.60
C ILE A 143 -4.37 -11.47 8.14
N GLN A 144 -3.79 -10.62 7.32
CA GLN A 144 -2.79 -9.63 7.73
C GLN A 144 -3.29 -8.24 7.34
N ILE A 145 -3.29 -7.31 8.29
CA ILE A 145 -3.70 -5.92 8.07
C ILE A 145 -2.60 -5.00 8.57
N THR A 146 -2.24 -4.03 7.74
CA THR A 146 -1.45 -2.86 8.13
C THR A 146 -2.35 -1.65 8.03
N ALA A 147 -2.51 -0.92 9.15
CA ALA A 147 -3.29 0.29 9.20
C ALA A 147 -2.50 1.46 9.79
N HIS A 148 -2.87 2.67 9.41
CA HIS A 148 -2.22 3.90 9.84
C HIS A 148 -3.24 4.88 10.43
N SER A 149 -2.86 5.54 11.52
CA SER A 149 -3.67 6.59 12.14
C SER A 149 -3.02 7.96 12.00
N PRO A 150 -3.78 9.03 11.68
CA PRO A 150 -3.29 10.41 11.67
C PRO A 150 -3.14 11.00 13.08
N ALA A 151 -3.72 10.36 14.10
CA ALA A 151 -3.67 10.80 15.48
C ALA A 151 -2.92 9.77 16.32
N HIS A 152 -2.08 10.25 17.24
CA HIS A 152 -1.51 9.41 18.29
C HIS A 152 -2.64 9.09 19.27
N ARG A 153 -3.21 7.90 19.15
CA ARG A 153 -4.31 7.43 20.01
C ARG A 153 -3.76 6.50 21.07
N ASP A 154 -4.59 6.26 22.08
CA ASP A 154 -4.27 5.23 23.06
C ASP A 154 -4.35 3.86 22.36
N ALA A 155 -3.17 3.31 22.03
CA ALA A 155 -3.00 1.98 21.44
C ALA A 155 -3.77 0.90 22.22
N THR A 156 -3.94 1.10 23.52
CA THR A 156 -4.65 0.16 24.40
C THR A 156 -6.11 -0.04 23.97
N LEU A 157 -6.77 0.98 23.41
CA LEU A 157 -8.18 0.90 22.99
C LEU A 157 -8.36 -0.07 21.82
N ILE A 158 -7.52 0.07 20.78
CA ILE A 158 -7.58 -0.80 19.60
C ILE A 158 -7.12 -2.22 19.95
N GLU A 159 -6.11 -2.37 20.81
CA GLU A 159 -5.66 -3.68 21.29
C GLU A 159 -6.76 -4.42 22.05
N GLN A 160 -7.44 -3.75 22.98
CA GLN A 160 -8.56 -4.35 23.71
C GLN A 160 -9.72 -4.72 22.78
N ALA A 161 -10.09 -3.82 21.85
CA ALA A 161 -11.15 -4.09 20.89
C ALA A 161 -10.80 -5.25 19.94
N PHE A 162 -9.53 -5.33 19.51
CA PHE A 162 -9.01 -6.44 18.71
C PHE A 162 -9.07 -7.77 19.45
N HIS A 163 -8.62 -7.82 20.71
CA HIS A 163 -8.66 -9.04 21.51
C HIS A 163 -10.09 -9.48 21.84
N ALA A 164 -11.00 -8.52 22.07
CA ALA A 164 -12.42 -8.79 22.23
C ALA A 164 -13.02 -9.43 20.96
N LEU A 165 -12.71 -8.88 19.79
CA LEU A 165 -13.16 -9.43 18.51
C LEU A 165 -12.57 -10.82 18.25
N CYS A 166 -11.29 -11.04 18.55
CA CYS A 166 -10.66 -12.37 18.43
C CYS A 166 -11.36 -13.40 19.33
N THR A 167 -11.72 -13.00 20.55
CA THR A 167 -12.43 -13.88 21.49
C THR A 167 -13.83 -14.21 20.99
N GLU A 168 -14.57 -13.22 20.46
CA GLU A 168 -15.90 -13.41 19.87
C GLU A 168 -15.86 -14.39 18.69
N LEU A 169 -14.90 -14.21 17.79
CA LEU A 169 -14.76 -14.99 16.56
C LEU A 169 -14.01 -16.32 16.76
N HIS A 170 -13.58 -16.63 17.99
CA HIS A 170 -12.73 -17.79 18.28
C HIS A 170 -11.45 -17.80 17.42
N ALA A 171 -10.92 -16.61 17.13
CA ALA A 171 -9.75 -16.38 16.32
C ALA A 171 -8.49 -16.30 17.19
N GLN A 172 -7.36 -16.68 16.60
CA GLN A 172 -6.03 -16.47 17.17
C GLN A 172 -5.38 -15.31 16.43
N GLY A 173 -4.99 -14.26 17.15
CA GLY A 173 -4.41 -13.09 16.50
C GLY A 173 -3.43 -12.35 17.37
N THR A 174 -2.52 -11.64 16.70
CA THR A 174 -1.54 -10.75 17.30
C THR A 174 -1.72 -9.35 16.75
N ILE A 175 -1.50 -8.36 17.61
CA ILE A 175 -1.51 -6.95 17.27
C ILE A 175 -0.20 -6.33 17.74
N SER A 176 0.34 -5.40 16.95
CA SER A 176 1.54 -4.64 17.27
C SER A 176 1.34 -3.20 16.82
N VAL A 177 1.46 -2.27 17.77
CA VAL A 177 1.34 -0.83 17.52
C VAL A 177 2.73 -0.20 17.60
N VAL A 178 3.15 0.45 16.52
CA VAL A 178 4.42 1.18 16.46
C VAL A 178 4.15 2.65 16.21
N ASN A 179 4.70 3.46 17.12
CA ASN A 179 4.68 4.91 17.04
C ASN A 179 6.02 5.38 16.48
N TYR A 180 5.99 6.00 15.30
CA TYR A 180 7.13 6.73 14.78
C TYR A 180 7.14 8.12 15.41
N PRO A 181 8.12 8.45 16.27
CA PRO A 181 8.28 9.82 16.73
C PRO A 181 8.48 10.71 15.50
N GLN A 182 7.72 11.80 15.43
CA GLN A 182 7.89 12.80 14.37
C GLN A 182 9.35 13.27 14.43
N HIS A 183 10.15 12.98 13.39
CA HIS A 183 11.39 13.73 13.20
C HIS A 183 10.96 15.17 12.91
N ASP A 184 11.20 16.04 13.89
CA ASP A 184 11.17 17.49 13.72
C ASP A 184 12.07 17.84 12.52
N GLU A 185 11.49 18.12 11.35
CA GLU A 185 12.14 18.96 10.36
C GLU A 185 12.13 20.41 10.87
N LYS A 186 12.84 20.66 11.98
CA LYS A 186 13.45 21.94 12.27
C LYS A 186 14.89 21.87 11.77
N MET A 187 15.08 21.97 10.46
CA MET A 187 16.35 22.41 9.90
C MET A 187 16.28 23.93 9.72
N GLU A 188 16.72 24.61 10.78
CA GLU A 188 17.51 25.83 10.76
C GLU A 188 17.22 26.85 9.64
N SER A 189 16.41 27.85 9.99
CA SER A 189 16.62 29.22 9.50
C SER A 189 17.91 29.77 10.12
N SER A 190 19.05 29.31 9.62
CA SER A 190 20.37 29.79 10.00
C SER A 190 21.17 29.97 8.71
N ASP A 191 20.96 31.09 8.01
CA ASP A 191 22.01 31.62 7.13
C ASP A 191 22.03 33.14 7.28
N GLU A 192 22.81 33.55 8.28
CA GLU A 192 23.85 34.56 8.19
C GLU A 192 23.69 35.62 7.08
N SER A 193 23.35 36.84 7.50
CA SER A 193 23.72 38.06 6.77
C SER A 193 24.16 39.13 7.76
N THR A 194 25.25 38.82 8.46
CA THR A 194 26.26 39.80 8.91
C THR A 194 27.48 39.38 8.08
N GLU A 195 28.09 40.14 7.19
CA GLU A 195 28.74 41.45 7.33
C GLU A 195 29.21 41.78 5.90
N SER A 196 29.16 43.01 5.39
CA SER A 196 30.36 43.86 5.39
C SER A 196 30.10 45.15 4.59
N ARG A 197 30.43 46.27 5.24
CA ARG A 197 31.01 47.52 4.70
C ARG A 197 30.24 48.35 3.67
#